data_AF-A0A366W0U5-F1
#
_entry.id   AF-A0A366W0U5-F1
#
_cell.length_a   1.000
_cell.length_b   1.000
_cell.length_c   1.000
_cell.angle_alpha   90.00
_cell.angle_beta   90.00
_cell.angle_gamma   90.00
#
_symmetry.space_group_name_H-M   'P 1'
#
loop_
_entity.id
_entity.type
_entity.pdbx_description
1 polymer ?
#
loop_
_entity_poly.entity_id
_entity_poly.type
_entity_poly.pdbx_seq_one_letter_code
_entity_poly.pdbx_strand_id
1 'polypeptide(L)'
;MFRHALAILIATATAAPGQTTQGVVPPTRITVQMMPGITSSAQLPTQELIDARKALTEGRPIYTIQMRELADLGDGFAAMKFGDWLADHSETSNLSDVAHYYGIAAATARGGAMTRLINTLDRVEPSDLLRARSNVLENIMLTYARAGNSHAVEAVLRYQATGKPFGRIDAEVETLAAEAQGEAAAQIALHLAVQIIQNPQHTTADLERAQTHLEAASTTTSLETQIVASNLLPLLDSAVAQLNSAQSELSQ
;
A
#
# COMPACT_ATOMS: atom_id res chain seq x y z
N MET A 1 -76.79 43.73 -8.74
CA MET A 1 -76.80 43.18 -10.12
C MET A 1 -75.37 42.84 -10.50
N PHE A 2 -75.18 41.62 -11.01
CA PHE A 2 -73.95 40.91 -11.33
C PHE A 2 -72.76 41.75 -11.85
N ARG A 3 -71.54 41.39 -11.39
CA ARG A 3 -70.58 40.65 -12.23
C ARG A 3 -69.37 40.17 -11.41
N HIS A 4 -69.18 38.85 -11.44
CA HIS A 4 -68.01 38.14 -10.95
C HIS A 4 -66.81 38.37 -11.88
N ALA A 5 -65.63 38.58 -11.30
CA ALA A 5 -64.35 38.39 -11.96
C ALA A 5 -63.55 37.40 -11.11
N LEU A 6 -63.51 36.15 -11.56
CA LEU A 6 -62.72 35.06 -11.01
C LEU A 6 -61.33 35.15 -11.67
N ALA A 7 -60.32 35.57 -10.92
CA ALA A 7 -58.93 35.54 -11.36
C ALA A 7 -58.27 34.26 -10.84
N ILE A 8 -57.89 33.39 -11.77
CA ILE A 8 -57.13 32.16 -11.54
C ILE A 8 -55.67 32.57 -11.27
N LEU A 9 -55.18 32.35 -10.05
CA LEU A 9 -53.77 32.51 -9.69
C LEU A 9 -53.09 31.15 -9.84
N ILE A 10 -52.23 31.00 -10.85
CA ILE A 10 -51.38 29.83 -11.04
C ILE A 10 -50.16 30.02 -10.13
N ALA A 11 -50.10 29.24 -9.03
CA ALA A 11 -48.91 29.16 -8.19
C ALA A 11 -47.90 28.21 -8.86
N THR A 12 -46.84 28.76 -9.45
CA THR A 12 -45.68 27.99 -9.90
C THR A 12 -44.83 27.63 -8.68
N ALA A 13 -44.89 26.37 -8.26
CA ALA A 13 -43.99 25.81 -7.27
C ALA A 13 -42.59 25.63 -7.90
N THR A 14 -41.66 26.51 -7.56
CA THR A 14 -40.26 26.39 -7.93
C THR A 14 -39.64 25.29 -7.05
N ALA A 15 -39.43 24.10 -7.61
CA ALA A 15 -38.66 23.04 -6.97
C ALA A 15 -37.19 23.47 -6.89
N ALA A 16 -36.67 23.65 -5.67
CA ALA A 16 -35.25 23.83 -5.44
C ALA A 16 -34.53 22.49 -5.70
N PRO A 17 -33.46 22.45 -6.51
CA PRO A 17 -32.67 21.23 -6.65
C PRO A 17 -31.92 20.97 -5.35
N GLY A 18 -32.22 19.83 -4.72
CA GLY A 18 -31.46 19.30 -3.61
C GLY A 18 -30.03 19.04 -4.03
N GLN A 19 -29.10 19.84 -3.54
CA GLN A 19 -27.68 19.55 -3.63
C GLN A 19 -27.39 18.37 -2.70
N THR A 20 -27.29 17.18 -3.28
CA THR A 20 -26.56 16.06 -2.68
C THR A 20 -25.11 16.49 -2.55
N THR A 21 -24.73 16.98 -1.38
CA THR A 21 -23.34 17.10 -0.98
C THR A 21 -22.79 15.68 -0.86
N GLN A 22 -22.29 15.13 -1.96
CA GLN A 22 -21.35 14.01 -1.89
C GLN A 22 -20.20 14.49 -1.00
N GLY A 23 -20.14 13.97 0.22
CA GLY A 23 -19.03 14.20 1.11
C GLY A 23 -17.78 13.69 0.42
N VAL A 24 -16.97 14.61 -0.10
CA VAL A 24 -15.61 14.31 -0.54
C VAL A 24 -14.86 13.91 0.72
N VAL A 25 -14.78 12.61 0.98
CA VAL A 25 -13.93 12.07 2.04
C VAL A 25 -12.50 12.47 1.65
N PRO A 26 -11.82 13.33 2.42
CA PRO A 26 -10.45 13.71 2.10
C PRO A 26 -9.58 12.44 2.12
N PRO A 27 -8.64 12.26 1.19
CA PRO A 27 -7.77 11.09 1.21
C PRO A 27 -7.04 11.02 2.54
N THR A 28 -7.28 9.95 3.31
CA THR A 28 -6.62 9.72 4.59
C THR A 28 -5.14 9.51 4.33
N ARG A 29 -4.31 10.51 4.68
CA ARG A 29 -2.86 10.38 4.60
C ARG A 29 -2.40 9.47 5.73
N ILE A 30 -2.01 8.25 5.39
CA ILE A 30 -1.43 7.30 6.34
C ILE A 30 0.05 7.64 6.49
N THR A 31 0.42 8.11 7.68
CA THR A 31 1.80 8.41 8.06
C THR A 31 2.30 7.31 8.99
N VAL A 32 3.31 6.57 8.53
CA VAL A 32 3.96 5.53 9.33
C VAL A 32 5.37 6.00 9.66
N GLN A 33 5.66 6.13 10.96
CA GLN A 33 7.00 6.42 11.45
C GLN A 33 7.58 5.16 12.07
N MET A 34 8.52 4.53 11.37
CA MET A 34 9.22 3.32 11.83
C MET A 34 10.52 3.65 12.56
N MET A 35 11.11 4.80 12.25
CA MET A 35 12.28 5.32 12.95
C MET A 35 12.10 6.82 13.27
N PRO A 36 12.53 7.28 14.45
CA PRO A 36 12.46 8.68 14.81
C PRO A 36 13.29 9.56 13.85
N GLY A 37 14.45 9.05 13.41
CA GLY A 37 15.39 9.75 12.55
C GLY A 37 15.99 11.01 13.20
N ILE A 38 16.73 11.80 12.41
CA ILE A 38 17.21 13.13 12.83
C ILE A 38 16.08 14.15 12.68
N THR A 39 15.54 14.60 13.81
CA THR A 39 14.47 15.60 13.86
C THR A 39 15.00 17.01 14.11
N SER A 40 16.20 17.15 14.69
CA SER A 40 16.84 18.44 14.98
C SER A 40 18.32 18.44 14.63
N SER A 41 18.85 19.59 14.16
CA SER A 41 20.28 19.71 13.84
C SER A 41 21.16 19.54 15.08
N ALA A 42 20.65 19.80 16.29
CA ALA A 42 21.39 19.57 17.53
C ALA A 42 21.76 18.09 17.78
N GLN A 43 21.14 17.15 17.06
CA GLN A 43 21.44 15.72 17.14
C GLN A 43 22.64 15.31 16.26
N LEU A 44 23.15 16.22 15.41
CA LEU A 44 24.22 15.92 14.47
C LEU A 44 25.59 16.00 15.14
N PRO A 45 26.53 15.12 14.76
CA PRO A 45 27.79 14.95 15.49
C PRO A 45 28.81 16.07 15.24
N THR A 46 28.67 16.82 14.14
CA THR A 46 29.66 17.84 13.74
C THR A 46 28.98 19.14 13.34
N GLN A 47 29.69 20.26 13.53
CA GLN A 47 29.24 21.58 13.11
C GLN A 47 29.01 21.66 11.59
N GLU A 48 29.84 20.97 10.81
CA GLU A 48 29.68 20.87 9.37
C GLU A 48 28.33 20.27 8.97
N LEU A 49 27.92 19.17 9.59
CA LEU A 49 26.63 18.53 9.31
C LEU A 49 25.47 19.39 9.79
N ILE A 50 25.62 20.09 10.92
CA ILE A 50 24.63 21.06 11.40
C ILE A 50 24.37 22.13 10.34
N ASP A 51 25.43 22.69 9.77
CA ASP A 51 25.34 23.75 8.78
C ASP A 51 24.85 23.23 7.42
N ALA A 52 25.26 22.02 7.02
CA ALA A 52 24.74 21.34 5.84
C ALA A 52 23.22 21.09 5.96
N ARG A 53 22.73 20.59 7.10
CA ARG A 53 21.29 20.36 7.29
C ARG A 53 20.48 21.66 7.25
N LYS A 54 21.00 22.75 7.84
CA LYS A 54 20.37 24.07 7.75
C LYS A 54 20.31 24.55 6.30
N ALA A 55 21.44 24.50 5.59
CA ALA A 55 21.52 24.87 4.19
C ALA A 55 20.53 24.06 3.34
N LEU A 56 20.47 22.75 3.52
CA LEU A 56 19.54 21.87 2.82
C LEU A 56 18.07 22.24 3.08
N THR A 57 17.71 22.54 4.33
CA THR A 57 16.35 22.95 4.72
C THR A 57 15.96 24.30 4.12
N GLU A 58 16.93 25.20 3.95
CA GLU A 58 16.77 26.51 3.31
C GLU A 58 16.81 26.43 1.77
N GLY A 59 16.95 25.23 1.20
CA GLY A 59 17.06 25.04 -0.25
C GLY A 59 18.39 25.50 -0.84
N ARG A 60 19.40 25.76 0.00
CA ARG A 60 20.76 26.06 -0.45
C ARG A 60 21.47 24.77 -0.88
N PRO A 61 22.35 24.83 -1.90
CA PRO A 61 23.10 23.67 -2.33
C PRO A 61 24.04 23.19 -1.23
N ILE A 62 24.17 21.87 -1.11
CA ILE A 62 25.14 21.20 -0.24
C ILE A 62 25.91 20.16 -1.05
N TYR A 63 27.07 19.73 -0.55
CA TYR A 63 27.82 18.68 -1.21
C TYR A 63 27.10 17.34 -1.12
N THR A 64 27.18 16.53 -2.18
CA THR A 64 26.55 15.20 -2.22
C THR A 64 27.01 14.29 -1.08
N ILE A 65 28.28 14.38 -0.66
CA ILE A 65 28.81 13.63 0.48
C ILE A 65 28.09 14.00 1.79
N GLN A 66 27.85 15.29 2.02
CA GLN A 66 27.13 15.77 3.21
C GLN A 66 25.66 15.32 3.17
N MET A 67 25.04 15.33 1.99
CA MET A 67 23.67 14.85 1.80
C MET A 67 23.55 13.35 2.14
N ARG A 68 24.52 12.55 1.67
CA ARG A 68 24.63 11.13 2.02
C ARG A 68 24.81 10.93 3.52
N GLU A 69 25.77 11.63 4.14
CA GLU A 69 26.05 11.49 5.56
C GLU A 69 24.83 11.83 6.44
N LEU A 70 24.10 12.90 6.09
CA LEU A 70 22.84 13.24 6.76
C LEU A 70 21.78 12.13 6.59
N ALA A 71 21.67 11.57 5.39
CA ALA A 71 20.75 10.47 5.11
C ALA A 71 21.10 9.18 5.88
N ASP A 72 22.39 8.83 5.92
CA ASP A 72 22.91 7.66 6.64
C ASP A 72 22.71 7.79 8.16
N LEU A 73 22.67 9.02 8.69
CA LEU A 73 22.29 9.32 10.08
C LEU A 73 20.76 9.25 10.33
N GLY A 74 19.96 9.00 9.29
CA GLY A 74 18.50 8.91 9.39
C GLY A 74 17.76 10.24 9.25
N ASP A 75 18.38 11.27 8.65
CA ASP A 75 17.61 12.44 8.22
C ASP A 75 16.77 12.08 6.99
N GLY A 76 15.47 11.90 7.19
CA GLY A 76 14.54 11.53 6.11
C GLY A 76 14.46 12.52 4.95
N PHE A 77 14.68 13.82 5.20
CA PHE A 77 14.65 14.82 4.12
C PHE A 77 15.91 14.74 3.28
N ALA A 78 17.07 14.60 3.93
CA ALA A 78 18.32 14.33 3.23
C ALA A 78 18.27 13.01 2.47
N ALA A 79 17.71 11.95 3.06
CA ALA A 79 17.54 10.66 2.40
C ALA A 79 16.66 10.76 1.14
N MET A 80 15.55 11.49 1.20
CA MET A 80 14.73 11.74 0.01
C MET A 80 15.50 12.49 -1.07
N LYS A 81 16.22 13.56 -0.70
CA LYS A 81 17.02 14.36 -1.64
C LYS A 81 18.18 13.58 -2.24
N PHE A 82 18.82 12.72 -1.45
CA PHE A 82 19.91 11.89 -1.94
C PHE A 82 19.39 10.77 -2.85
N GLY A 83 18.25 10.17 -2.52
CA GLY A 83 17.54 9.24 -3.40
C GLY A 83 17.13 9.88 -4.74
N ASP A 84 16.61 11.11 -4.72
CA ASP A 84 16.31 11.89 -5.92
C ASP A 84 17.59 12.10 -6.77
N TRP A 85 18.68 12.55 -6.13
CA TRP A 85 19.96 12.75 -6.82
C TRP A 85 20.49 11.45 -7.47
N LEU A 86 20.43 10.32 -6.75
CA LEU A 86 20.84 9.01 -7.30
C LEU A 86 19.95 8.59 -8.47
N ALA A 87 18.63 8.82 -8.37
CA ALA A 87 17.68 8.48 -9.43
C ALA A 87 17.92 9.31 -10.71
N ASP A 88 18.27 10.59 -10.56
CA ASP A 88 18.62 11.48 -11.68
C ASP A 88 19.97 11.10 -12.32
N HIS A 89 20.83 10.36 -11.61
CA HIS A 89 22.12 9.87 -12.09
C HIS A 89 22.13 8.35 -12.28
N SER A 90 21.01 7.79 -12.78
CA SER A 90 20.77 6.36 -12.90
C SER A 90 21.78 5.61 -13.79
N GLU A 91 22.47 6.29 -14.69
CA GLU A 91 23.54 5.68 -15.51
C GLU A 91 24.72 5.18 -14.67
N THR A 92 24.90 5.74 -13.47
CA THR A 92 26.02 5.45 -12.57
C THR A 92 25.59 4.91 -11.21
N SER A 93 24.29 4.90 -10.92
CA SER A 93 23.74 4.55 -9.60
C SER A 93 22.96 3.25 -9.66
N ASN A 94 23.13 2.39 -8.65
CA ASN A 94 22.34 1.16 -8.53
C ASN A 94 20.94 1.47 -7.97
N LEU A 95 19.89 0.90 -8.59
CA LEU A 95 18.50 1.01 -8.11
C LEU A 95 18.33 0.53 -6.66
N SER A 96 19.14 -0.43 -6.22
CA SER A 96 19.20 -0.90 -4.84
C SER A 96 19.59 0.22 -3.86
N ASP A 97 20.50 1.12 -4.25
CA ASP A 97 20.88 2.27 -3.44
C ASP A 97 19.79 3.34 -3.46
N VAL A 98 19.18 3.59 -4.62
CA VAL A 98 18.02 4.50 -4.74
C VAL A 98 16.88 4.03 -3.81
N ALA A 99 16.55 2.74 -3.85
CA ALA A 99 15.52 2.13 -3.02
C ALA A 99 15.87 2.22 -1.53
N HIS A 100 17.14 2.03 -1.17
CA HIS A 100 17.61 2.18 0.20
C HIS A 100 17.30 3.57 0.78
N TYR A 101 17.65 4.64 0.06
CA TYR A 101 17.45 6.00 0.54
C TYR A 101 15.98 6.43 0.52
N TYR A 102 15.19 6.01 -0.46
CA TYR A 102 13.73 6.16 -0.39
C TYR A 102 13.11 5.35 0.75
N GLY A 103 13.67 4.20 1.10
CA GLY A 103 13.32 3.41 2.28
C GLY A 103 13.52 4.17 3.58
N ILE A 104 14.68 4.81 3.77
CA ILE A 104 14.95 5.66 4.95
C ILE A 104 13.94 6.83 5.01
N ALA A 105 13.68 7.50 3.88
CA ALA A 105 12.70 8.57 3.80
C ALA A 105 11.28 8.09 4.14
N ALA A 106 10.88 6.90 3.68
CA ALA A 106 9.59 6.30 4.01
C ALA A 106 9.51 5.90 5.50
N ALA A 107 10.56 5.29 6.05
CA ALA A 107 10.63 4.89 7.45
C ALA A 107 10.57 6.08 8.42
N THR A 108 10.97 7.28 7.97
CA THR A 108 10.88 8.55 8.70
C THR A 108 9.62 9.35 8.37
N ALA A 109 8.59 8.72 7.80
CA ALA A 109 7.29 9.32 7.52
C ALA A 109 7.30 10.49 6.51
N ARG A 110 8.26 10.56 5.59
CA ARG A 110 8.30 11.63 4.59
C ARG A 110 7.26 11.42 3.49
N GLY A 111 6.41 12.43 3.31
CA GLY A 111 5.35 12.42 2.29
C GLY A 111 5.88 12.17 0.89
N GLY A 112 5.28 11.22 0.16
CA GLY A 112 5.69 10.84 -1.19
C GLY A 112 6.88 9.90 -1.30
N ALA A 113 7.61 9.63 -0.19
CA ALA A 113 8.72 8.67 -0.20
C ALA A 113 8.25 7.25 -0.54
N MET A 114 7.09 6.83 -0.04
CA MET A 114 6.53 5.51 -0.31
C MET A 114 6.28 5.28 -1.81
N THR A 115 5.67 6.25 -2.50
CA THR A 115 5.46 6.15 -3.96
C THR A 115 6.77 6.04 -4.72
N ARG A 116 7.78 6.84 -4.35
CA ARG A 116 9.13 6.76 -4.97
C ARG A 116 9.81 5.43 -4.69
N LEU A 117 9.65 4.90 -3.48
CA LEU A 117 10.15 3.60 -3.09
C LEU A 117 9.51 2.49 -3.95
N ILE A 118 8.18 2.44 -4.04
CA ILE A 118 7.45 1.47 -4.87
C ILE A 118 7.92 1.53 -6.33
N ASN A 119 7.92 2.72 -6.93
CA ASN A 119 8.36 2.91 -8.33
C ASN A 119 9.82 2.47 -8.56
N THR A 120 10.65 2.50 -7.52
CA THR A 120 12.03 2.03 -7.60
C THR A 120 12.09 0.52 -7.48
N LEU A 121 11.43 -0.05 -6.47
CA LEU A 121 11.36 -1.49 -6.21
C LEU A 121 10.73 -2.27 -7.36
N ASP A 122 9.72 -1.72 -8.05
CA ASP A 122 9.11 -2.32 -9.25
C ASP A 122 10.13 -2.55 -10.39
N ARG A 123 11.30 -1.89 -10.34
CA ARG A 123 12.37 -2.01 -11.33
C ARG A 123 13.61 -2.73 -10.80
N VAL A 124 13.64 -3.10 -9.53
CA VAL A 124 14.79 -3.80 -8.92
C VAL A 124 14.69 -5.29 -9.22
N GLU A 125 15.75 -5.87 -9.77
CA GLU A 125 15.86 -7.32 -9.87
C GLU A 125 16.28 -7.93 -8.53
N PRO A 126 15.77 -9.12 -8.15
CA PRO A 126 16.15 -9.76 -6.89
C PRO A 126 17.66 -9.96 -6.69
N SER A 127 18.41 -10.13 -7.78
CA SER A 127 19.88 -10.27 -7.75
C SER A 127 20.61 -8.99 -7.31
N ASP A 128 19.98 -7.83 -7.48
CA ASP A 128 20.59 -6.52 -7.21
C ASP A 128 20.34 -6.06 -5.77
N LEU A 129 19.51 -6.81 -5.02
CA LEU A 129 19.12 -6.50 -3.66
C LEU A 129 19.87 -7.40 -2.66
N LEU A 130 20.83 -6.82 -1.94
CA LEU A 130 21.50 -7.53 -0.85
C LEU A 130 20.46 -7.98 0.20
N ARG A 131 20.55 -9.22 0.69
CA ARG A 131 19.56 -9.80 1.61
C ARG A 131 19.24 -8.91 2.82
N ALA A 132 20.26 -8.35 3.48
CA ALA A 132 20.05 -7.46 4.63
C ALA A 132 19.21 -6.22 4.24
N ARG A 133 19.44 -5.68 3.05
CA ARG A 133 18.68 -4.53 2.52
C ARG A 133 17.28 -4.95 2.09
N SER A 134 17.13 -6.14 1.50
CA SER A 134 15.85 -6.75 1.16
C SER A 134 14.92 -6.77 2.36
N ASN A 135 15.36 -7.38 3.46
CA ASN A 135 14.54 -7.54 4.66
C ASN A 135 14.08 -6.19 5.24
N VAL A 136 14.93 -5.16 5.20
CA VAL A 136 14.57 -3.82 5.68
C VAL A 136 13.49 -3.19 4.80
N LEU A 137 13.67 -3.24 3.48
CA LEU A 137 12.73 -2.64 2.52
C LEU A 137 11.39 -3.39 2.51
N GLU A 138 11.43 -4.72 2.58
CA GLU A 138 10.26 -5.56 2.71
C GLU A 138 9.49 -5.22 3.99
N ASN A 139 10.16 -5.14 5.15
CA ASN A 139 9.52 -4.77 6.40
C ASN A 139 8.90 -3.37 6.35
N ILE A 140 9.52 -2.41 5.65
CA ILE A 140 8.93 -1.09 5.42
C ILE A 140 7.62 -1.22 4.63
N MET A 141 7.62 -1.97 3.53
CA MET A 141 6.43 -2.20 2.71
C MET A 141 5.31 -2.87 3.51
N LEU A 142 5.62 -3.96 4.22
CA LEU A 142 4.65 -4.68 5.06
C LEU A 142 4.10 -3.80 6.18
N THR A 143 4.92 -2.96 6.81
CA THR A 143 4.46 -2.07 7.88
C THR A 143 3.49 -1.01 7.36
N TYR A 144 3.77 -0.43 6.19
CA TYR A 144 2.84 0.51 5.56
C TYR A 144 1.55 -0.17 5.10
N ALA A 145 1.63 -1.39 4.56
CA ALA A 145 0.46 -2.16 4.18
C ALA A 145 -0.41 -2.49 5.40
N ARG A 146 0.22 -2.88 6.53
CA ARG A 146 -0.47 -3.16 7.80
C ARG A 146 -1.18 -1.92 8.35
N ALA A 147 -0.56 -0.76 8.18
CA ALA A 147 -1.16 0.53 8.54
C ALA A 147 -2.31 0.97 7.61
N GLY A 148 -2.61 0.21 6.57
CA GLY A 148 -3.71 0.45 5.64
C GLY A 148 -3.34 1.29 4.42
N ASN A 149 -2.04 1.53 4.15
CA ASN A 149 -1.63 2.29 2.97
C ASN A 149 -1.95 1.50 1.70
N SER A 150 -2.96 1.94 0.94
CA SER A 150 -3.46 1.22 -0.24
C SER A 150 -2.38 0.96 -1.30
N HIS A 151 -1.52 1.94 -1.57
CA HIS A 151 -0.40 1.75 -2.51
C HIS A 151 0.59 0.68 -2.02
N ALA A 152 0.87 0.63 -0.71
CA ALA A 152 1.73 -0.39 -0.14
C ALA A 152 1.07 -1.77 -0.16
N VAL A 153 -0.24 -1.86 0.13
CA VAL A 153 -1.01 -3.11 0.01
C VAL A 153 -0.92 -3.64 -1.41
N GLU A 154 -1.27 -2.84 -2.41
CA GLU A 154 -1.22 -3.22 -3.82
C GLU A 154 0.19 -3.68 -4.24
N ALA A 155 1.22 -2.93 -3.82
CA ALA A 155 2.61 -3.28 -4.10
C ALA A 155 3.02 -4.61 -3.46
N VAL A 156 2.68 -4.85 -2.18
CA VAL A 156 2.97 -6.11 -1.47
C VAL A 156 2.31 -7.30 -2.16
N LEU A 157 1.03 -7.19 -2.55
CA LEU A 157 0.33 -8.26 -3.26
C LEU A 157 0.97 -8.55 -4.62
N ARG A 158 1.38 -7.51 -5.34
CA ARG A 158 2.13 -7.64 -6.61
C ARG A 158 3.51 -8.30 -6.40
N TYR A 159 4.23 -7.94 -5.36
CA TYR A 159 5.54 -8.53 -5.05
C TYR A 159 5.42 -10.00 -4.66
N GLN A 160 4.36 -10.36 -3.94
CA GLN A 160 4.05 -11.75 -3.63
C GLN A 160 3.73 -12.56 -4.90
N ALA A 161 2.90 -12.01 -5.79
CA ALA A 161 2.53 -12.69 -7.04
C ALA A 161 3.71 -12.87 -8.01
N THR A 162 4.61 -11.89 -8.08
CA THR A 162 5.75 -11.91 -9.03
C THR A 162 7.03 -12.51 -8.44
N GLY A 163 7.13 -12.60 -7.11
CA GLY A 163 8.34 -12.94 -6.40
C GLY A 163 9.45 -11.88 -6.49
N LYS A 164 9.18 -10.69 -7.05
CA LYS A 164 10.14 -9.59 -7.17
C LYS A 164 9.70 -8.39 -6.33
N PRO A 165 10.62 -7.62 -5.73
CA PRO A 165 12.07 -7.86 -5.68
C PRO A 165 12.51 -8.77 -4.52
N PHE A 166 11.59 -9.15 -3.61
CA PHE A 166 11.92 -9.76 -2.32
C PHE A 166 12.05 -11.30 -2.35
N GLY A 167 11.66 -11.96 -3.44
CA GLY A 167 11.47 -13.40 -3.47
C GLY A 167 10.06 -13.78 -3.00
N ARG A 168 9.91 -15.01 -2.50
CA ARG A 168 8.64 -15.50 -1.98
C ARG A 168 8.37 -14.90 -0.60
N ILE A 169 7.25 -14.20 -0.47
CA ILE A 169 6.79 -13.54 0.76
C ILE A 169 5.40 -14.05 1.20
N ASP A 170 5.07 -15.29 0.85
CA ASP A 170 3.73 -15.87 1.06
C ASP A 170 3.34 -15.86 2.56
N ALA A 171 4.28 -16.25 3.43
CA ALA A 171 4.05 -16.32 4.87
C ALA A 171 3.86 -14.93 5.49
N GLU A 172 4.59 -13.94 4.99
CA GLU A 172 4.51 -12.55 5.41
C GLU A 172 3.19 -11.93 4.99
N VAL A 173 2.68 -12.23 3.80
CA VAL A 173 1.35 -11.77 3.34
C VAL A 173 0.22 -12.43 4.12
N GLU A 174 0.33 -13.72 4.45
CA GLU A 174 -0.63 -14.43 5.33
C GLU A 174 -0.66 -13.79 6.72
N THR A 175 0.51 -13.51 7.30
CA THR A 175 0.63 -12.81 8.59
C THR A 175 0.02 -11.41 8.50
N LEU A 176 0.30 -10.69 7.42
CA LEU A 176 -0.24 -9.36 7.17
C LEU A 176 -1.77 -9.38 7.08
N ALA A 177 -2.38 -10.40 6.47
CA ALA A 177 -3.83 -10.56 6.39
C ALA A 177 -4.48 -10.66 7.78
N ALA A 178 -3.82 -11.34 8.71
CA ALA A 178 -4.29 -11.50 10.09
C ALA A 178 -4.11 -10.22 10.94
N GLU A 179 -3.12 -9.38 10.62
CA GLU A 179 -2.76 -8.20 11.42
C GLU A 179 -3.31 -6.89 10.87
N ALA A 180 -3.57 -6.79 9.57
CA ALA A 180 -4.13 -5.61 8.94
C ALA A 180 -5.57 -5.37 9.42
N GLN A 181 -6.06 -4.13 9.23
CA GLN A 181 -7.42 -3.76 9.60
C GLN A 181 -8.14 -3.02 8.46
N GLY A 182 -9.47 -3.05 8.49
CA GLY A 182 -10.32 -2.31 7.55
C GLY A 182 -10.17 -2.77 6.10
N GLU A 183 -10.21 -1.81 5.18
CA GLU A 183 -10.14 -2.04 3.72
C GLU A 183 -8.92 -2.88 3.32
N ALA A 184 -7.75 -2.60 3.90
CA ALA A 184 -6.52 -3.30 3.57
C ALA A 184 -6.60 -4.79 3.91
N ALA A 185 -7.11 -5.13 5.10
CA ALA A 185 -7.32 -6.52 5.50
C ALA A 185 -8.25 -7.26 4.52
N ALA A 186 -9.33 -6.59 4.11
CA ALA A 186 -10.30 -7.16 3.19
C ALA A 186 -9.71 -7.41 1.79
N GLN A 187 -8.91 -6.46 1.28
CA GLN A 187 -8.23 -6.61 -0.01
C GLN A 187 -7.19 -7.74 0.01
N ILE A 188 -6.41 -7.84 1.08
CA ILE A 188 -5.42 -8.91 1.24
C ILE A 188 -6.11 -10.27 1.37
N ALA A 189 -7.16 -10.38 2.18
CA ALA A 189 -7.94 -11.60 2.32
C ALA A 189 -8.54 -12.04 0.98
N LEU A 190 -9.16 -11.11 0.24
CA LEU A 190 -9.72 -11.40 -1.08
C LEU A 190 -8.66 -11.95 -2.04
N HIS A 191 -7.48 -11.35 -2.07
CA HIS A 191 -6.36 -11.82 -2.89
C HIS A 191 -5.93 -13.25 -2.51
N LEU A 192 -5.75 -13.53 -1.21
CA LEU A 192 -5.39 -14.87 -0.73
C LEU A 192 -6.44 -15.93 -1.11
N ALA A 193 -7.73 -15.60 -0.97
CA ALA A 193 -8.81 -16.50 -1.38
C ALA A 193 -8.73 -16.85 -2.87
N VAL A 194 -8.55 -15.84 -3.73
CA VAL A 194 -8.42 -16.04 -5.18
C VAL A 194 -7.23 -16.94 -5.50
N GLN A 195 -6.08 -16.72 -4.87
CA GLN A 195 -4.90 -17.54 -5.10
C GLN A 195 -5.11 -19.00 -4.71
N ILE A 196 -5.75 -19.24 -3.56
CA ILE A 196 -6.06 -20.59 -3.12
C ILE A 196 -7.01 -21.28 -4.11
N ILE A 197 -8.10 -20.62 -4.51
CA ILE A 197 -9.09 -21.18 -5.44
C ILE A 197 -8.46 -21.48 -6.81
N GLN A 198 -7.55 -20.63 -7.28
CA GLN A 198 -6.87 -20.81 -8.57
C GLN A 198 -5.76 -21.87 -8.54
N ASN A 199 -5.28 -22.27 -7.36
CA ASN A 199 -4.28 -23.32 -7.25
C ASN A 199 -4.90 -24.69 -7.60
N PRO A 200 -4.46 -25.39 -8.67
CA PRO A 200 -5.03 -26.69 -9.04
C PRO A 200 -4.70 -27.82 -8.05
N GLN A 201 -3.79 -27.58 -7.10
CA GLN A 201 -3.38 -28.54 -6.07
C GLN A 201 -3.92 -28.16 -4.68
N HIS A 202 -5.00 -27.40 -4.60
CA HIS A 202 -5.62 -27.06 -3.32
C HIS A 202 -6.09 -28.32 -2.57
N THR A 203 -5.93 -28.28 -1.25
CA THR A 203 -6.44 -29.27 -0.31
C THR A 203 -7.75 -28.82 0.31
N THR A 204 -8.44 -29.70 1.05
CA THR A 204 -9.65 -29.33 1.79
C THR A 204 -9.38 -28.19 2.77
N ALA A 205 -8.25 -28.26 3.49
CA ALA A 205 -7.84 -27.21 4.42
C ALA A 205 -7.56 -25.87 3.70
N ASP A 206 -7.07 -25.90 2.46
CA ASP A 206 -6.89 -24.68 1.68
C ASP A 206 -8.25 -24.05 1.33
N LEU A 207 -9.20 -24.84 0.86
CA LEU A 207 -10.54 -24.33 0.53
C LEU A 207 -11.28 -23.78 1.76
N GLU A 208 -11.10 -24.38 2.94
CA GLU A 208 -11.60 -23.83 4.22
C GLU A 208 -10.94 -22.47 4.56
N ARG A 209 -9.63 -22.33 4.32
CA ARG A 209 -8.94 -21.03 4.48
C ARG A 209 -9.45 -20.00 3.47
N ALA A 210 -9.66 -20.38 2.21
CA ALA A 210 -10.22 -19.51 1.19
C ALA A 210 -11.62 -19.02 1.57
N GLN A 211 -12.45 -19.90 2.13
CA GLN A 211 -13.76 -19.53 2.66
C GLN A 211 -13.64 -18.45 3.74
N THR A 212 -12.77 -18.68 4.73
CA THR A 212 -12.52 -17.73 5.84
C THR A 212 -12.11 -16.35 5.32
N HIS A 213 -11.25 -16.32 4.30
CA HIS A 213 -10.82 -15.08 3.67
C HIS A 213 -11.94 -14.37 2.89
N LEU A 214 -12.77 -15.11 2.13
CA LEU A 214 -13.94 -14.53 1.43
C LEU A 214 -14.97 -13.98 2.43
N GLU A 215 -15.20 -14.68 3.54
CA GLU A 215 -16.07 -14.21 4.61
C GLU A 215 -15.54 -12.91 5.21
N ALA A 216 -14.25 -12.85 5.56
CA ALA A 216 -13.61 -11.61 6.04
C ALA A 216 -13.78 -10.46 5.02
N ALA A 217 -13.50 -10.72 3.74
CA ALA A 217 -13.68 -9.75 2.67
C ALA A 217 -15.14 -9.32 2.47
N SER A 218 -16.12 -10.19 2.71
CA SER A 218 -17.55 -9.87 2.57
C SER A 218 -18.11 -8.97 3.68
N THR A 219 -17.41 -8.84 4.81
CA THR A 219 -17.84 -8.02 5.95
C THR A 219 -17.27 -6.60 5.97
N THR A 220 -16.42 -6.26 4.99
CA THR A 220 -15.83 -4.92 4.85
C THR A 220 -16.86 -3.84 4.52
N THR A 221 -16.54 -2.56 4.69
CA THR A 221 -17.40 -1.45 4.27
C THR A 221 -17.31 -1.12 2.77
N SER A 222 -16.34 -1.72 2.07
CA SER A 222 -16.13 -1.55 0.63
C SER A 222 -17.12 -2.36 -0.20
N LEU A 223 -18.07 -1.68 -0.84
CA LEU A 223 -19.07 -2.34 -1.69
C LEU A 223 -18.44 -3.14 -2.83
N GLU A 224 -17.36 -2.61 -3.43
CA GLU A 224 -16.61 -3.31 -4.48
C GLU A 224 -16.09 -4.66 -3.96
N THR A 225 -15.40 -4.64 -2.82
CA THR A 225 -14.82 -5.85 -2.21
C THR A 225 -15.92 -6.85 -1.82
N GLN A 226 -17.05 -6.39 -1.28
CA GLN A 226 -18.20 -7.25 -0.96
C GLN A 226 -18.75 -7.97 -2.20
N ILE A 227 -18.92 -7.23 -3.31
CA ILE A 227 -19.45 -7.77 -4.56
C ILE A 227 -18.48 -8.81 -5.13
N VAL A 228 -17.18 -8.51 -5.16
CA VAL A 228 -16.18 -9.45 -5.66
C VAL A 228 -16.16 -10.71 -4.79
N ALA A 229 -16.12 -10.57 -3.46
CA ALA A 229 -16.15 -11.72 -2.55
C ALA A 229 -17.39 -12.59 -2.75
N SER A 230 -18.58 -11.97 -2.88
CA SER A 230 -19.84 -12.69 -3.11
C SER A 230 -19.85 -13.45 -4.44
N ASN A 231 -19.25 -12.88 -5.49
CA ASN A 231 -19.14 -13.53 -6.80
C ASN A 231 -18.15 -14.69 -6.84
N LEU A 232 -17.23 -14.76 -5.87
CA LEU A 232 -16.25 -15.84 -5.77
C LEU A 232 -16.76 -17.06 -4.99
N LEU A 233 -17.81 -16.91 -4.16
CA LEU A 233 -18.39 -18.04 -3.41
C LEU A 233 -18.82 -19.22 -4.31
N PRO A 234 -19.50 -19.01 -5.45
CA PRO A 234 -19.84 -20.12 -6.35
C PRO A 234 -18.62 -20.84 -6.94
N LEU A 235 -17.49 -20.12 -7.15
CA LEU A 235 -16.26 -20.72 -7.62
C LEU A 235 -15.62 -21.60 -6.54
N LEU A 236 -15.66 -21.14 -5.28
CA LEU A 236 -15.22 -21.93 -4.14
C LEU A 236 -16.07 -23.21 -3.99
N ASP A 237 -17.40 -23.10 -4.06
CA ASP A 237 -18.31 -24.25 -3.98
C ASP A 237 -18.01 -25.29 -5.06
N SER A 238 -17.72 -24.83 -6.29
CA SER A 238 -17.31 -25.69 -7.40
C SER A 238 -15.98 -26.39 -7.11
N ALA A 239 -14.99 -25.68 -6.55
CA ALA A 239 -13.69 -26.27 -6.20
C ALA A 239 -13.85 -27.36 -5.11
N VAL A 240 -14.67 -27.10 -4.08
CA VAL A 240 -14.99 -28.08 -3.02
C VAL A 240 -15.64 -29.34 -3.61
N ALA A 241 -16.62 -29.17 -4.51
CA ALA A 241 -17.31 -30.30 -5.15
C ALA A 241 -16.37 -31.17 -6.00
N GLN A 242 -15.45 -30.53 -6.74
CA GLN A 242 -14.45 -31.23 -7.57
C GLN A 242 -13.48 -32.04 -6.70
N LEU A 243 -12.96 -31.46 -5.62
CA LEU A 243 -12.05 -32.13 -4.70
C LEU A 243 -12.71 -33.37 -4.05
N ASN A 244 -13.95 -33.24 -3.58
CA ASN A 244 -14.70 -34.34 -2.98
C ASN A 244 -14.97 -35.49 -3.96
N SER A 245 -15.24 -35.15 -5.23
CA SER A 245 -15.45 -36.13 -6.29
C SER A 245 -14.17 -36.93 -6.57
N ALA A 246 -13.03 -36.23 -6.71
CA ALA A 246 -11.73 -36.87 -6.94
C ALA A 246 -11.30 -37.78 -5.78
N GLN A 247 -11.56 -37.40 -4.52
CA GLN A 247 -11.28 -38.23 -3.35
C GLN A 247 -12.14 -39.50 -3.29
N SER A 248 -13.41 -39.40 -3.74
CA SER A 248 -14.34 -40.53 -3.78
C SER A 248 -13.95 -41.56 -4.83
N GLU A 249 -13.34 -41.14 -5.94
CA GLU A 249 -12.81 -42.03 -7.00
C GLU A 249 -11.54 -42.76 -6.56
N LEU A 250 -10.67 -42.12 -5.78
CA LEU A 250 -9.44 -42.74 -5.24
C LEU A 250 -9.70 -43.76 -4.12
N SER A 251 -10.89 -43.74 -3.53
CA SER A 251 -11.29 -44.63 -2.42
C SER A 251 -12.01 -45.90 -2.88
N GLN A 252 -12.20 -46.09 -4.18
CA GLN A 252 -12.80 -47.28 -4.82
C GLN A 252 -11.73 -48.17 -5.43
#